data_AF-A0A2M4AZZ9-F1
#
_entry.id   AF-A0A2M4AZZ9-F1
#
_cell.length_a   1.000
_cell.length_b   1.000
_cell.length_c   1.000
_cell.angle_alpha   90.00
_cell.angle_beta   90.00
_cell.angle_gamma   90.00
#
_symmetry.space_group_name_H-M   'P 1'
#
loop_
_entity.id
_entity.type
_entity.pdbx_description
1 polymer ?
#
loop_
_entity_poly.entity_id
_entity_poly.type
_entity_poly.pdbx_seq_one_letter_code
_entity_poly.pdbx_strand_id
1 'polypeptide(L)'
;MYKEYWYVLVPVHCITSVVWFGSFYYASTSGVDVIAILESLGVSETLINPVRDSSLGHIAIAYLLYKIATPARYTVTLGGTTLSIKYLEQWGYIKPMPSKAQLVQMYKDKKENIQEKIAEKKQDFHDRKQQLTDKKNTLLSDLKTKNETKPPPASASGVTENK
;
A
#
# COMPACT_ATOMS: atom_id res chain seq x y z
N MET A 1 11.36 0.98 -3.46
CA MET A 1 11.76 -0.32 -4.08
C MET A 1 11.09 -0.48 -5.44
N TYR A 2 9.88 -1.05 -5.58
CA TYR A 2 9.25 -1.30 -6.90
C TYR A 2 9.00 -0.03 -7.74
N LYS A 3 8.62 1.10 -7.12
CA LYS A 3 8.33 2.36 -7.85
C LYS A 3 9.57 3.06 -8.41
N GLU A 4 10.74 2.88 -7.81
CA GLU A 4 11.98 3.56 -8.25
C GLU A 4 12.83 2.71 -9.18
N TYR A 5 12.69 1.38 -9.15
CA TYR A 5 13.54 0.44 -9.90
C TYR A 5 12.75 -0.40 -10.92
N TRP A 6 11.54 0.01 -11.27
CA TRP A 6 10.68 -0.70 -12.22
C TRP A 6 11.40 -0.98 -13.55
N TYR A 7 12.23 -0.04 -14.01
CA TYR A 7 13.00 -0.16 -15.24
C TYR A 7 14.09 -1.25 -15.21
N VAL A 8 14.66 -1.56 -14.03
CA VAL A 8 15.64 -2.65 -13.86
C VAL A 8 14.93 -3.97 -13.58
N LEU A 9 13.81 -3.91 -12.84
CA LEU A 9 13.07 -5.08 -12.40
C LEU A 9 12.36 -5.77 -13.56
N VAL A 10 11.75 -5.03 -14.49
CA VAL A 10 11.04 -5.60 -15.66
C VAL A 10 11.96 -6.46 -16.55
N PRO A 11 13.11 -5.96 -17.05
CA PRO A 11 13.99 -6.77 -17.89
C PRO A 11 14.62 -7.94 -17.12
N VAL A 12 15.01 -7.74 -15.85
CA VAL A 12 15.44 -8.85 -14.98
C VAL A 12 14.35 -9.90 -14.89
N HIS A 13 13.10 -9.50 -14.61
CA HIS A 13 12.01 -10.44 -14.46
C HIS A 13 11.72 -11.20 -15.75
N CYS A 14 11.78 -10.53 -16.90
CA CYS A 14 11.66 -11.16 -18.22
C CYS A 14 12.76 -12.20 -18.45
N ILE A 15 14.03 -11.83 -18.29
CA ILE A 15 15.17 -12.74 -18.48
C ILE A 15 15.07 -13.92 -17.52
N THR A 16 14.85 -13.65 -16.24
CA THR A 16 14.78 -14.71 -15.23
C THR A 16 13.60 -15.65 -15.50
N SER A 17 12.46 -15.14 -15.96
CA SER A 17 11.30 -15.97 -16.31
C SER A 17 11.57 -16.85 -17.53
N VAL A 18 12.25 -16.32 -18.56
CA VAL A 18 12.68 -17.10 -19.73
C VAL A 18 13.69 -18.18 -19.33
N VAL A 19 14.66 -17.85 -18.46
CA VAL A 19 15.65 -18.81 -17.96
C VAL A 19 14.98 -19.94 -17.17
N TRP A 20 14.07 -19.62 -16.25
CA TRP A 20 13.34 -20.63 -15.47
C TRP A 20 12.47 -21.52 -16.37
N PHE A 21 11.69 -20.91 -17.26
CA PHE A 21 10.82 -21.65 -18.17
C PHE A 21 11.64 -22.55 -19.11
N GLY A 22 12.71 -22.01 -19.70
CA GLY A 22 13.63 -22.76 -20.55
C GLY A 22 14.35 -23.88 -19.81
N SER A 23 14.80 -23.64 -18.57
CA SER A 23 15.46 -24.68 -17.76
C SER A 23 14.53 -25.83 -17.44
N PHE A 24 13.26 -25.55 -17.10
CA PHE A 24 12.27 -26.58 -16.81
C PHE A 24 11.82 -27.33 -18.06
N TYR A 25 11.66 -26.63 -19.17
CA TYR A 25 11.38 -27.25 -20.46
C TYR A 25 12.53 -28.18 -20.89
N TYR A 26 13.78 -27.69 -20.78
CA TYR A 26 14.97 -28.48 -21.08
C TYR A 26 15.12 -29.69 -20.14
N ALA A 27 14.89 -29.53 -18.85
CA ALA A 27 14.90 -30.65 -17.90
C ALA A 27 13.85 -31.71 -18.25
N SER A 28 12.64 -31.29 -18.64
CA SER A 28 11.57 -32.19 -19.06
C SER A 28 11.87 -32.91 -20.39
N THR A 29 12.58 -32.26 -21.32
CA THR A 29 12.99 -32.87 -22.60
C THR A 29 14.26 -33.71 -22.48
N SER A 30 15.12 -33.43 -21.50
CA SER A 30 16.38 -34.16 -21.25
C SER A 30 16.17 -35.48 -20.50
N GLY A 31 14.92 -35.86 -20.20
CA GLY A 31 14.60 -37.11 -19.52
C GLY A 31 14.91 -37.09 -18.01
N VAL A 32 15.10 -35.92 -17.41
CA VAL A 32 15.09 -35.80 -15.95
C VAL A 32 13.71 -36.22 -15.48
N ASP A 33 13.64 -37.09 -14.46
CA ASP A 33 12.36 -37.52 -13.88
C ASP A 33 11.74 -36.40 -13.03
N VAL A 34 11.30 -35.36 -13.73
CA VAL A 34 10.61 -34.20 -13.17
C VAL A 34 9.31 -34.64 -12.49
N ILE A 35 8.74 -35.75 -12.95
CA ILE A 35 7.55 -36.37 -12.38
C ILE A 35 7.85 -36.89 -10.96
N ALA A 36 8.95 -37.61 -10.76
CA ALA A 36 9.37 -38.05 -9.43
C ALA A 36 9.62 -36.88 -8.45
N ILE A 37 10.13 -35.75 -8.96
CA ILE A 37 10.29 -34.53 -8.14
C ILE A 37 8.91 -33.97 -7.73
N LEU A 38 7.95 -33.92 -8.65
CA LEU A 38 6.57 -33.50 -8.37
C LEU A 38 5.87 -34.40 -7.34
N GLU A 39 6.04 -35.72 -7.46
CA GLU A 39 5.53 -36.70 -6.49
C GLU A 39 6.16 -36.51 -5.12
N SER A 40 7.48 -36.27 -5.06
CA SER A 40 8.18 -35.98 -3.79
C SER A 40 7.69 -34.67 -3.13
N LEU A 41 7.14 -33.76 -3.92
CA LEU A 41 6.54 -32.49 -3.47
C LEU A 41 5.04 -32.63 -3.11
N GLY A 42 4.47 -33.84 -3.19
CA GLY A 42 3.09 -34.13 -2.80
C GLY A 42 2.04 -33.84 -3.88
N VAL A 43 2.44 -33.71 -5.15
CA VAL A 43 1.50 -33.59 -6.27
C VAL A 43 0.92 -34.98 -6.58
N SER A 44 -0.41 -35.10 -6.57
CA SER A 44 -1.10 -36.37 -6.83
C SER A 44 -0.80 -36.93 -8.21
N GLU A 45 -0.48 -38.24 -8.30
CA GLU A 45 -0.26 -39.01 -9.53
C GLU A 45 -1.41 -38.85 -10.55
N THR A 46 -2.63 -38.59 -10.08
CA THR A 46 -3.81 -38.38 -10.93
C THR A 46 -3.69 -37.16 -11.85
N LEU A 47 -2.89 -36.15 -11.48
CA LEU A 47 -2.59 -34.98 -12.31
C LEU A 47 -1.38 -35.19 -13.22
N ILE A 48 -0.56 -36.19 -12.92
CA ILE A 48 0.72 -36.47 -13.56
C ILE A 48 0.55 -37.47 -14.71
N ASN A 49 -0.24 -38.52 -14.49
CA ASN A 49 -0.49 -39.58 -15.48
C ASN A 49 -1.05 -39.08 -16.82
N PRO A 50 -2.06 -38.19 -16.88
CA PRO A 50 -2.59 -37.69 -18.15
C PRO A 50 -1.55 -36.87 -18.94
N VAL A 51 -0.60 -36.29 -18.21
CA VAL A 51 0.40 -35.39 -18.74
C VAL A 51 1.61 -36.18 -19.24
N ARG A 52 1.96 -37.29 -18.59
CA ARG A 52 3.08 -38.16 -18.97
C ARG A 52 2.95 -38.76 -20.38
N ASP A 53 1.75 -39.20 -20.75
CA ASP A 53 1.52 -39.93 -22.02
C ASP A 53 1.26 -39.00 -23.22
N SER A 54 1.13 -37.69 -22.99
CA SER A 54 0.81 -36.73 -24.04
C SER A 54 2.08 -36.06 -24.61
N SER A 55 2.13 -35.83 -25.92
CA SER A 55 3.21 -35.06 -26.57
C SER A 55 3.34 -33.62 -26.03
N LEU A 56 2.22 -33.03 -25.57
CA LEU A 56 2.18 -31.75 -24.85
C LEU A 56 2.53 -31.86 -23.35
N GLY A 57 2.82 -33.08 -22.90
CA GLY A 57 3.13 -33.43 -21.52
C GLY A 57 4.28 -32.63 -20.95
N HIS A 58 5.34 -32.51 -21.72
CA HIS A 58 6.54 -31.76 -21.33
C HIS A 58 6.26 -30.28 -21.04
N ILE A 59 5.34 -29.66 -21.80
CA ILE A 59 4.95 -28.25 -21.58
C ILE A 59 4.13 -28.12 -20.30
N ALA A 60 3.18 -29.04 -20.07
CA ALA A 60 2.35 -29.03 -18.86
C ALA A 60 3.16 -29.37 -17.59
N ILE A 61 4.10 -30.31 -17.67
CA ILE A 61 5.06 -30.61 -16.59
C ILE A 61 5.94 -29.39 -16.31
N ALA A 62 6.50 -28.76 -17.34
CA ALA A 62 7.28 -27.55 -17.18
C ALA A 62 6.46 -26.42 -16.53
N TYR A 63 5.18 -26.29 -16.88
CA TYR A 63 4.27 -25.31 -16.26
C TYR A 63 3.95 -25.63 -14.80
N LEU A 64 3.76 -26.91 -14.46
CA LEU A 64 3.52 -27.33 -13.08
C LEU A 64 4.76 -27.05 -12.21
N LEU A 65 5.94 -27.38 -12.72
CA LEU A 65 7.20 -27.12 -12.07
C LEU A 65 7.45 -25.61 -11.91
N TYR A 66 7.12 -24.82 -12.94
CA TYR A 66 7.15 -23.36 -12.90
C TYR A 66 6.27 -22.79 -11.77
N LYS A 67 5.10 -23.40 -11.55
CA LYS A 67 4.14 -23.02 -10.50
C LYS A 67 4.59 -23.44 -9.10
N ILE A 68 5.32 -24.54 -8.96
CA ILE A 68 5.92 -24.92 -7.66
C ILE A 68 7.17 -24.08 -7.37
N ALA A 69 7.94 -23.77 -8.39
CA ALA A 69 9.12 -22.92 -8.29
C ALA A 69 8.81 -21.44 -8.12
N THR A 70 7.54 -21.03 -8.13
CA THR A 70 7.16 -19.61 -7.95
C THR A 70 7.81 -18.94 -6.73
N PRO A 71 7.86 -19.55 -5.53
CA PRO A 71 8.55 -19.00 -4.37
C PRO A 71 10.05 -18.82 -4.66
N ALA A 72 10.72 -19.84 -5.22
CA ALA A 72 12.13 -19.79 -5.57
C ALA A 72 12.41 -18.74 -6.68
N ARG A 73 11.52 -18.58 -7.64
CA ARG A 73 11.60 -17.57 -8.69
C ARG A 73 11.51 -16.16 -8.11
N TYR A 74 10.59 -15.93 -7.17
CA TYR A 74 10.49 -14.64 -6.48
C TYR A 74 11.71 -14.37 -5.61
N THR A 75 12.25 -15.36 -4.89
CA THR A 75 13.47 -15.18 -4.10
C THR A 75 14.68 -14.88 -4.98
N VAL A 76 14.85 -15.59 -6.10
CA VAL A 76 15.91 -15.31 -7.09
C VAL A 76 15.70 -13.95 -7.75
N THR A 77 14.47 -13.55 -8.07
CA THR A 77 14.21 -12.21 -8.64
C THR A 77 14.53 -11.11 -7.63
N LEU A 78 14.11 -11.25 -6.37
CA LEU A 78 14.38 -10.28 -5.30
C LEU A 78 15.88 -10.23 -4.97
N GLY A 79 16.53 -11.39 -4.87
CA GLY A 79 17.97 -11.51 -4.66
C GLY A 79 18.77 -10.97 -5.84
N GLY A 80 18.38 -11.32 -7.07
CA GLY A 80 18.97 -10.86 -8.31
C GLY A 80 18.78 -9.36 -8.52
N THR A 81 17.62 -8.80 -8.17
CA THR A 81 17.39 -7.34 -8.15
C THR A 81 18.29 -6.67 -7.13
N THR A 82 18.39 -7.23 -5.92
CA THR A 82 19.27 -6.69 -4.87
C THR A 82 20.74 -6.72 -5.31
N LEU A 83 21.20 -7.86 -5.87
CA LEU A 83 22.56 -8.02 -6.39
C LEU A 83 22.83 -7.09 -7.58
N SER A 84 21.90 -7.00 -8.53
CA SER A 84 22.01 -6.11 -9.68
C SER A 84 22.11 -4.67 -9.23
N ILE A 85 21.28 -4.23 -8.27
CA ILE A 85 21.38 -2.87 -7.72
C ILE A 85 22.75 -2.66 -7.05
N LYS A 86 23.25 -3.61 -6.25
CA LYS A 86 24.59 -3.49 -5.67
C LYS A 86 25.69 -3.41 -6.73
N TYR A 87 25.55 -4.17 -7.82
CA TYR A 87 26.51 -4.18 -8.92
C TYR A 87 26.48 -2.87 -9.72
N LEU A 88 25.28 -2.34 -9.98
CA LEU A 88 25.09 -1.06 -10.67
C LEU A 88 25.45 0.15 -9.78
N GLU A 89 25.31 0.03 -8.47
CA GLU A 89 25.78 1.00 -7.48
C GLU A 89 27.32 1.06 -7.46
N GLN A 90 28.00 -0.10 -7.52
CA GLN A 90 29.46 -0.16 -7.62
C GLN A 90 30.00 0.41 -8.94
N TRP A 91 29.23 0.33 -10.02
CA TRP A 91 29.59 0.91 -11.33
C TRP A 91 29.20 2.38 -11.48
N GLY A 92 28.62 3.01 -10.46
CA GLY A 92 28.37 4.46 -10.43
C GLY A 92 27.29 4.98 -11.39
N TYR A 93 26.54 4.08 -12.03
CA TYR A 93 25.52 4.44 -13.03
C TYR A 93 24.14 4.74 -12.41
N ILE A 94 23.90 4.38 -11.13
CA ILE A 94 22.60 4.58 -10.46
C ILE A 94 22.79 5.17 -9.05
N LYS A 95 21.88 6.07 -8.64
CA LYS A 95 21.80 6.64 -7.29
C LYS A 95 21.77 5.52 -6.24
N PRO A 96 22.65 5.54 -5.22
CA PRO A 96 22.77 4.48 -4.23
C PRO A 96 21.43 4.23 -3.56
N MET A 97 21.08 2.96 -3.35
CA MET A 97 19.85 2.60 -2.67
C MET A 97 19.84 3.28 -1.29
N PRO A 98 18.73 3.92 -0.86
CA PRO A 98 18.65 4.45 0.49
C PRO A 98 18.92 3.29 1.44
N SER A 99 20.05 3.38 2.14
CA SER A 99 20.48 2.39 3.12
C SER A 99 19.32 2.09 4.07
N LYS A 100 19.29 0.89 4.64
CA LYS A 100 18.30 0.51 5.65
C LYS A 100 18.22 1.54 6.79
N ALA A 101 19.34 2.22 7.09
CA ALA A 101 19.38 3.38 7.98
C ALA A 101 18.58 4.59 7.46
N GLN A 102 18.69 4.93 6.17
CA GLN A 102 17.89 6.00 5.55
C GLN A 102 16.41 5.64 5.43
N LEU A 103 16.05 4.37 5.20
CA LEU A 103 14.65 3.95 5.23
C LEU A 103 14.05 4.05 6.63
N VAL A 104 14.81 3.67 7.66
CA VAL A 104 14.41 3.87 9.06
C VAL A 104 14.30 5.35 9.39
N GLN A 105 15.22 6.19 8.89
CA GLN A 105 15.16 7.64 9.05
C GLN A 105 13.91 8.23 8.38
N MET A 106 13.64 7.88 7.11
CA MET A 106 12.44 8.33 6.39
C MET A 106 11.14 7.88 7.08
N TYR A 107 11.13 6.69 7.67
CA TYR A 107 9.97 6.22 8.43
C TYR A 107 9.77 7.02 9.72
N LYS A 108 10.86 7.33 10.44
CA LYS A 108 10.82 8.19 11.63
C LYS A 108 10.38 9.62 11.27
N ASP A 109 10.99 10.23 10.27
CA ASP A 109 10.63 11.55 9.74
C ASP A 109 9.15 11.61 9.35
N LYS A 110 8.66 10.60 8.61
CA LYS A 110 7.26 10.54 8.20
C LYS A 110 6.33 10.37 9.41
N LYS A 111 6.73 9.60 10.42
CA LYS A 111 5.96 9.46 11.66
C LYS A 111 5.90 10.77 12.44
N GLU A 112 7.02 11.47 12.58
CA GLU A 112 7.10 12.78 13.26
C GLU A 112 6.28 13.83 12.53
N ASN A 113 6.40 13.94 11.21
CA ASN A 113 5.63 14.90 10.42
C ASN A 113 4.11 14.63 10.47
N ILE A 114 3.70 13.36 10.50
CA ILE A 114 2.29 13.00 10.67
C ILE A 114 1.82 13.33 12.09
N GLN A 115 2.62 13.05 13.11
CA GLN A 115 2.29 13.35 14.50
C GLN A 115 2.17 14.86 14.74
N GLU A 116 3.07 15.66 14.16
CA GLU A 116 3.03 17.13 14.19
C GLU A 116 1.75 17.66 13.53
N LYS A 117 1.43 17.18 12.32
CA LYS A 117 0.17 17.56 11.64
C LYS A 117 -1.08 17.18 12.42
N ILE A 118 -1.06 16.04 13.13
CA ILE A 118 -2.18 15.62 13.97
C ILE A 118 -2.29 16.53 15.20
N ALA A 119 -1.17 16.88 15.82
CA ALA A 119 -1.15 17.79 16.98
C ALA A 119 -1.63 19.20 16.58
N GLU A 120 -1.12 19.73 15.47
CA GLU A 120 -1.51 21.04 14.94
C GLU A 120 -3.00 21.08 14.61
N LYS A 121 -3.53 20.02 13.96
CA LYS A 121 -4.97 19.92 13.64
C LYS A 121 -5.84 19.75 14.88
N LYS A 122 -5.34 19.07 15.92
CA LYS A 122 -6.05 18.94 17.20
C LYS A 122 -6.12 20.27 17.93
N GLN A 123 -5.06 21.08 17.86
CA GLN A 123 -5.00 22.39 18.47
C GLN A 123 -5.93 23.38 17.74
N ASP A 124 -5.85 23.46 16.40
CA ASP A 124 -6.77 24.28 15.59
C ASP A 124 -8.25 23.92 15.86
N PHE A 125 -8.56 22.63 15.97
CA PHE A 125 -9.91 22.19 16.33
C PHE A 125 -10.33 22.63 17.73
N HIS A 126 -9.41 22.62 18.70
CA HIS A 126 -9.67 23.08 20.06
C HIS A 126 -9.92 24.59 20.10
N ASP A 127 -9.06 25.37 19.45
CA ASP A 127 -9.21 26.83 19.31
C ASP A 127 -10.53 27.21 18.63
N ARG A 128 -10.89 26.52 17.54
CA ARG A 128 -12.19 26.75 16.87
C ARG A 128 -13.38 26.40 17.75
N LYS A 129 -13.30 25.32 18.52
CA LYS A 129 -14.36 24.93 19.46
C LYS A 129 -14.51 25.96 20.58
N GLN A 130 -13.40 26.50 21.07
CA GLN A 130 -13.40 27.51 22.11
C GLN A 130 -14.00 28.83 21.60
N GLN A 131 -13.57 29.31 20.43
CA GLN A 131 -14.16 30.49 19.79
C GLN A 131 -15.67 30.35 19.53
N LEU A 132 -16.15 29.17 19.14
CA LEU A 132 -17.58 28.90 18.97
C LEU A 132 -18.34 28.93 20.31
N THR A 133 -17.72 28.43 21.38
CA THR A 133 -18.29 28.42 22.72
C THR A 133 -18.38 29.85 23.26
N ASP A 134 -17.33 30.64 23.11
CA ASP A 134 -17.29 32.05 23.53
C ASP A 134 -18.32 32.88 22.76
N LYS A 135 -18.36 32.74 21.42
CA LYS A 135 -19.40 33.39 20.60
C LYS A 135 -20.81 33.02 21.04
N LYS A 136 -21.05 31.74 21.36
CA LYS A 136 -22.35 31.29 21.86
C LYS A 136 -22.70 31.95 23.20
N ASN A 137 -21.74 32.03 24.12
CA ASN A 137 -21.93 32.66 25.42
C ASN A 137 -22.22 34.16 25.29
N THR A 138 -21.48 34.88 24.45
CA THR A 138 -21.72 36.31 24.16
C THR A 138 -23.11 36.54 23.57
N LEU A 139 -23.53 35.73 22.58
CA LEU A 139 -24.87 35.84 22.02
C LEU A 139 -25.96 35.56 23.05
N LEU A 140 -25.76 34.56 23.92
CA LEU A 140 -26.70 34.25 25.01
C LEU A 140 -26.84 35.40 25.99
N SER A 141 -25.75 36.06 26.36
CA SER A 141 -25.80 37.24 27.24
C SER A 141 -26.54 38.40 26.58
N ASP A 142 -26.25 38.68 25.30
CA ASP A 142 -26.93 39.76 24.56
C ASP A 142 -28.45 39.50 24.43
N LEU A 143 -28.84 38.25 24.16
CA LEU A 143 -30.24 37.81 24.12
C LEU A 143 -30.92 37.93 25.49
N LYS A 144 -30.22 37.60 26.58
CA LYS A 144 -30.75 37.71 27.95
C LYS A 144 -30.96 39.18 28.33
N THR A 145 -29.96 40.04 28.10
CA THR A 145 -30.05 41.49 28.35
C THR A 145 -31.17 42.14 27.52
N LYS A 146 -31.35 41.72 26.27
CA LYS A 146 -32.44 42.21 25.41
C LYS A 146 -33.83 41.76 25.89
N ASN A 147 -33.96 40.58 26.47
CA ASN A 147 -35.22 40.12 27.08
C ASN A 147 -35.51 40.82 28.42
N GLU A 148 -34.49 41.15 29.22
CA GLU A 148 -34.65 41.90 30.47
C GLU A 148 -34.98 43.39 30.24
N THR A 149 -34.75 43.93 29.03
CA THR A 149 -35.01 45.35 28.70
C THR A 149 -36.38 45.60 28.04
N LYS A 150 -37.28 44.60 27.93
CA LYS A 150 -38.64 44.83 27.39
C LYS A 150 -39.58 45.29 28.54
N PRO A 151 -40.17 46.50 28.50
CA PRO A 151 -41.12 46.94 29.52
C PRO A 151 -42.38 46.06 29.52
N PRO A 152 -43.09 45.91 30.66
CA PRO A 152 -44.36 45.17 30.71
C PRO A 152 -45.39 45.82 29.77
N PRO A 153 -46.40 45.07 29.26
CA PRO A 153 -47.42 45.64 28.39
C PRO A 153 -48.20 46.70 29.17
N ALA A 154 -47.92 47.97 28.86
CA ALA A 154 -48.67 49.09 29.39
C ALA A 154 -50.09 49.03 28.82
N SER A 155 -51.06 48.89 29.73
CA SER A 155 -52.46 49.15 29.48
C SER A 155 -52.63 50.55 28.88
N ALA A 156 -53.20 50.65 27.68
CA ALA A 156 -53.71 51.91 27.16
C ALA A 156 -55.24 51.84 27.14
N SER A 157 -55.84 52.20 28.28
CA SER A 157 -57.20 52.72 28.31
C SER A 157 -57.20 54.15 27.79
N GLY A 158 -58.07 54.41 26.80
CA GLY A 158 -58.72 55.69 26.56
C GLY A 158 -57.93 56.76 25.80
N VAL A 159 -58.37 57.08 24.58
CA VAL A 159 -58.66 58.45 24.12
C VAL A 159 -59.76 58.38 23.05
N THR A 160 -60.84 59.10 23.32
CA THR A 160 -61.95 59.50 22.44
C THR A 160 -61.48 60.41 21.31
N GLU A 161 -62.18 60.46 20.17
CA GLU A 161 -62.69 61.69 19.49
C GLU A 161 -62.82 61.56 17.95
N ASN A 162 -64.06 61.79 17.45
CA ASN A 162 -64.55 62.32 16.16
C ASN A 162 -63.81 61.97 14.83
N LYS A 163 -64.47 61.53 13.75
CA LYS A 163 -65.67 62.04 13.08
C LYS A 163 -66.15 61.00 12.06
#